data_AF-A0AAW6UXV9-F1
#
_entry.id   AF-A0AAW6UXV9-F1
#
_cell.length_a   1.000
_cell.length_b   1.000
_cell.length_c   1.000
_cell.angle_alpha   90.00
_cell.angle_beta   90.00
_cell.angle_gamma   90.00
#
_symmetry.space_group_name_H-M   'P 1'
#
loop_
_entity.id
_entity.type
_entity.pdbx_description
1 polymer ?
#
loop_
_entity_poly.entity_id
_entity_poly.type
_entity_poly.pdbx_seq_one_letter_code
_entity_poly.pdbx_strand_id
1 'polypeptide(L)' 'MKLQKCPDCGAVPEFHWKDYTFGSCSGALKCPYDHYRVQHSYWAGGKNKARHALEQKWVEAVNKNEVKNG' A
#
# COMPACT_ATOMS: atom_id res chain seq x y z
N MET A 1 11.78 5.82 1.61
CA MET A 1 11.94 4.36 1.75
C MET A 1 11.88 3.74 0.36
N LYS A 2 12.71 2.74 0.04
CA LYS A 2 12.49 1.93 -1.16
C LYS A 2 11.28 1.04 -0.87
N LEU A 3 10.21 1.16 -1.66
CA LEU A 3 9.08 0.23 -1.55
C LEU A 3 9.58 -1.17 -1.90
N GLN A 4 9.31 -2.13 -1.02
CA GLN A 4 9.56 -3.53 -1.33
C GLN A 4 8.71 -3.94 -2.54
N LYS A 5 9.30 -4.76 -3.40
CA LYS A 5 8.60 -5.34 -4.54
C LYS A 5 7.54 -6.33 -4.05
N CYS A 6 6.56 -6.61 -4.88
CA CYS A 6 5.60 -7.68 -4.62
C CYS A 6 6.36 -9.01 -4.47
N PRO A 7 6.09 -9.81 -3.43
CA PRO A 7 6.79 -11.07 -3.19
C PRO A 7 6.44 -12.14 -4.23
N ASP A 8 5.30 -12.00 -4.90
CA ASP A 8 4.80 -12.97 -5.87
C ASP A 8 5.41 -12.78 -7.27
N CYS A 9 5.47 -11.53 -7.74
CA CYS A 9 5.89 -11.20 -9.11
C CYS A 9 7.12 -10.29 -9.21
N GLY A 10 7.67 -9.83 -8.09
CA GLY A 10 8.82 -8.91 -8.07
C GLY A 10 8.52 -7.51 -8.65
N ALA A 11 7.26 -7.20 -8.95
CA ALA A 11 6.86 -5.90 -9.50
C ALA A 11 6.88 -4.81 -8.43
N VAL A 12 7.20 -3.58 -8.83
CA VAL A 12 7.13 -2.41 -7.95
C VAL A 12 5.65 -2.04 -7.75
N PRO A 13 5.20 -1.86 -6.50
CA PRO A 13 3.82 -1.46 -6.26
C PRO A 13 3.57 0.00 -6.64
N GLU A 14 2.36 0.29 -7.07
CA GLU A 14 1.90 1.62 -7.46
C GLU A 14 0.98 2.22 -6.40
N PHE A 15 1.21 3.49 -6.08
CA PHE A 15 0.30 4.25 -5.22
C PHE A 15 -0.90 4.74 -6.01
N HIS A 16 -2.07 4.43 -5.49
CA HIS A 16 -3.34 4.88 -6.02
C HIS A 16 -4.05 5.73 -4.96
N TRP A 17 -4.07 7.04 -5.18
CA TRP A 17 -4.75 7.99 -4.29
C TRP A 17 -6.12 8.32 -4.86
N LYS A 18 -7.14 8.21 -4.01
CA LYS A 18 -8.51 8.59 -4.33
C LYS A 18 -8.95 9.68 -3.35
N ASP A 19 -8.88 10.91 -3.82
CA ASP A 19 -9.33 12.08 -3.09
C ASP A 19 -10.85 12.20 -3.29
N TYR A 20 -11.64 11.93 -2.24
CA TYR A 20 -13.08 12.20 -2.28
C TYR A 20 -13.35 13.62 -1.79
N THR A 21 -14.21 14.32 -2.51
CA THR A 21 -14.67 15.69 -2.20
C THR A 21 -15.43 15.80 -0.86
N PHE A 22 -15.88 14.68 -0.28
CA PHE A 22 -16.62 14.63 0.99
C PHE A 22 -15.71 14.46 2.23
N GLY A 23 -14.44 14.88 2.15
CA GLY A 23 -13.49 14.86 3.28
C GLY A 23 -12.87 13.50 3.62
N SER A 24 -13.32 12.41 2.98
CA SER A 24 -12.77 11.06 3.15
C SER A 24 -11.82 10.70 2.02
N CYS A 25 -10.53 10.99 2.17
CA CYS A 25 -9.55 10.51 1.19
C CYS A 25 -9.24 9.03 1.43
N SER A 26 -8.76 8.34 0.39
CA SER A 26 -8.27 6.98 0.52
C SER A 26 -7.02 6.81 -0.30
N GLY A 27 -6.00 6.19 0.28
CA GLY A 27 -4.83 5.74 -0.45
C GLY A 27 -4.88 4.22 -0.56
N ALA A 28 -4.45 3.70 -1.69
CA ALA A 28 -4.19 2.30 -1.89
C ALA A 28 -2.80 2.14 -2.47
N LEU A 29 -2.16 1.03 -2.17
CA LEU A 29 -0.92 0.61 -2.79
C LEU A 29 -1.17 -0.78 -3.35
N LYS A 30 -1.04 -0.94 -4.67
CA LYS A 30 -1.35 -2.18 -5.36
C LYS A 30 -0.22 -2.62 -6.27
N CYS A 31 -0.09 -3.92 -6.44
CA CYS A 31 0.73 -4.50 -7.47
C CYS A 31 0.07 -4.29 -8.85
N PRO A 32 0.83 -3.97 -9.91
CA PRO A 32 0.29 -3.86 -11.28
C PRO A 32 -0.34 -5.15 -11.80
N TYR A 33 0.11 -6.30 -11.31
CA TYR A 33 -0.40 -7.63 -11.67
C TYR A 33 -1.52 -8.13 -10.74
N ASP A 34 -2.06 -7.26 -9.89
CA ASP A 34 -3.17 -7.53 -8.96
C ASP A 34 -2.97 -8.67 -7.94
N HIS A 35 -1.75 -9.24 -7.81
CA HIS A 35 -1.46 -10.26 -6.78
C HIS A 35 -1.63 -9.73 -5.35
N TYR A 36 -1.38 -8.43 -5.13
CA TYR A 36 -1.41 -7.83 -3.81
C TYR A 36 -1.89 -6.39 -3.82
N ARG A 37 -2.75 -6.05 -2.86
CA ARG A 37 -3.28 -4.69 -2.69
C ARG A 37 -3.50 -4.40 -1.21
N VAL A 38 -2.99 -3.25 -0.75
CA VAL A 38 -3.31 -2.68 0.56
C VAL A 38 -4.06 -1.37 0.37
N GLN A 39 -5.08 -1.13 1.18
CA GLN A 39 -5.86 0.11 1.17
C GLN A 39 -5.87 0.72 2.58
N HIS A 40 -5.88 2.04 2.64
CA HIS A 40 -5.98 2.80 3.86
C HIS A 40 -6.83 4.07 3.63
N SER A 41 -7.93 4.15 4.36
CA SER A 41 -8.82 5.31 4.36
C SER A 41 -8.30 6.35 5.35
N TYR A 42 -8.32 7.63 4.98
CA TYR A 42 -7.83 8.72 5.82
C TYR A 42 -8.64 9.99 5.64
N TRP A 43 -8.75 10.82 6.68
CA TRP A 43 -9.44 12.11 6.58
C TRP A 43 -8.57 13.14 5.85
N ALA A 44 -9.20 14.08 5.13
CA ALA A 44 -8.54 15.23 4.51
C ALA A 44 -7.56 15.92 5.47
N GLY A 45 -6.28 16.01 5.08
CA GLY A 45 -5.17 16.49 5.92
C GLY A 45 -4.26 15.38 6.47
N GLY A 46 -4.69 14.11 6.41
CA GLY A 46 -3.93 12.95 6.87
C GLY A 46 -3.01 12.28 5.84
N LYS A 47 -2.80 12.87 4.65
CA LYS A 47 -2.14 12.20 3.51
C LYS A 47 -0.76 11.64 3.82
N ASN A 48 0.07 12.38 4.57
CA ASN A 48 1.39 11.90 4.97
C ASN A 48 1.32 10.69 5.91
N LYS A 49 0.41 10.72 6.90
CA LYS A 49 0.17 9.58 7.80
C LYS A 49 -0.35 8.38 7.02
N ALA A 50 -1.26 8.61 6.08
CA ALA A 50 -1.80 7.56 5.22
C ALA A 50 -0.72 6.93 4.33
N ARG A 51 0.21 7.73 3.82
CA ARG A 51 1.33 7.21 3.02
C ARG A 51 2.22 6.31 3.86
N HIS A 52 2.65 6.77 5.03
CA HIS A 52 3.43 5.95 5.95
C HIS A 52 2.67 4.68 6.37
N ALA A 53 1.37 4.77 6.67
CA ALA A 53 0.56 3.61 7.00
C ALA A 53 0.45 2.61 5.84
N LEU A 54 0.35 3.08 4.59
CA LEU A 54 0.34 2.23 3.40
C LEU A 54 1.70 1.57 3.17
N GLU A 55 2.80 2.32 3.30
CA GLU A 55 4.16 1.79 3.19
C GLU A 55 4.41 0.72 4.26
N GLN A 56 4.03 0.97 5.52
CA GLN A 56 4.15 0.03 6.62
C GLN A 56 3.27 -1.21 6.41
N LYS A 57 1.98 -1.04 6.07
CA LYS A 57 1.08 -2.15 5.76
C LYS A 57 1.60 -3.00 4.61
N TRP A 58 2.20 -2.38 3.60
CA TRP A 58 2.79 -3.09 2.49
C TRP A 58 3.99 -3.90 2.92
N VAL A 59 4.97 -3.28 3.60
CA VAL A 59 6.18 -3.95 4.09
C VAL A 59 5.82 -5.12 5.01
N GLU A 60 4.92 -4.90 5.97
CA GLU A 60 4.47 -5.94 6.91
C GLU A 60 3.79 -7.10 6.16
N ALA A 61 2.97 -6.78 5.15
CA ALA A 61 2.27 -7.77 4.37
C ALA A 61 3.22 -8.58 3.46
N VAL A 62 4.19 -7.92 2.82
CA VAL A 62 5.24 -8.56 2.02
C VAL A 62 6.12 -9.44 2.90
N ASN A 63 6.58 -8.91 4.04
CA ASN A 63 7.43 -9.64 4.97
C ASN A 63 6.71 -10.87 5.58
N LYS A 64 5.44 -10.73 5.95
CA LYS A 64 4.62 -11.86 6.41
C LYS A 64 4.43 -12.94 5.34
N ASN A 65 4.41 -12.56 4.06
CA ASN A 65 4.29 -13.50 2.95
C ASN A 65 5.63 -14.19 2.63
N GLU A 66 6.75 -13.49 2.82
CA GLU A 66 8.11 -14.03 2.72
C GLU A 66 8.35 -15.11 3.79
N VAL A 67 7.97 -14.85 5.05
CA VAL A 67 8.14 -15.79 6.18
C VAL A 67 7.33 -17.09 6.03
N LYS A 68 6.26 -17.09 5.23
CA LYS A 68 5.42 -18.28 5.00
C LYS A 68 5.92 -19.20 3.89
N ASN A 69 6.87 -18.75 3.07
CA ASN A 69 7.44 -19.54 1.98
C ASN A 69 8.87 -20.04 2.29
N GLY A 70 9.28 -20.01 3.57
CA GLY A 70 10.57 -20.51 4.06
C GLY A 70 10.45 -21.86 4.74
#